data_AF-A0AA43GUM3-F1
#
_entry.id   AF-A0AA43GUM3-F1
#
_cell.length_a   1.000
_cell.length_b   1.000
_cell.length_c   1.000
_cell.angle_alpha   90.00
_cell.angle_beta   90.00
_cell.angle_gamma   90.00
#
_symmetry.space_group_name_H-M   'P 1'
#
loop_
_entity.id
_entity.type
_entity.pdbx_description
1 polymer ?
#
loop_
_entity_poly.entity_id
_entity_poly.type
_entity_poly.pdbx_seq_one_letter_code
_entity_poly.pdbx_strand_id
1 'polypeptide(L)'
;GDRFRADFGKPLGLFNAGTFTTTSIADAVNAAYADADQATPGAQGLGINSAVFFGWRGRQYLSINDGTAGFQSNNDLVLYVDRFTFAAGTLNVDSYFI
;
A
#
# COMPACT_ATOMS: atom_id res chain seq x y z
N GLY A 1 -6.06 -18.82 17.71
CA GLY A 1 -4.99 -17.94 17.20
C GLY A 1 -5.69 -16.87 16.42
N ASP A 2 -5.84 -15.70 17.02
CA ASP A 2 -6.59 -14.61 16.41
C ASP A 2 -5.81 -14.13 15.20
N ARG A 3 -6.32 -14.53 14.04
CA ARG A 3 -5.93 -13.95 12.77
C ARG A 3 -6.47 -12.54 12.86
N PHE A 4 -5.62 -11.52 12.72
CA PHE A 4 -6.04 -10.14 12.55
C PHE A 4 -7.15 -10.10 11.48
N ARG A 5 -8.43 -10.10 11.90
CA ARG A 5 -9.57 -9.89 11.00
C ARG A 5 -9.67 -8.40 10.85
N ALA A 6 -8.85 -7.88 9.95
CA ALA A 6 -9.08 -6.57 9.41
C ALA A 6 -10.30 -6.70 8.48
N ASP A 7 -11.46 -6.16 8.87
CA ASP A 7 -12.71 -6.27 8.11
C ASP A 7 -12.70 -5.41 6.81
N PHE A 8 -11.52 -5.20 6.19
CA PHE A 8 -11.35 -4.53 4.90
C PHE A 8 -11.84 -5.39 3.71
N GLY A 9 -12.06 -6.69 3.92
CA GLY A 9 -12.23 -7.63 2.82
C GLY A 9 -10.95 -7.78 1.99
N LYS A 10 -11.06 -8.47 0.85
CA LYS A 10 -9.95 -8.62 -0.09
C LYS A 10 -9.81 -7.32 -0.91
N PRO A 11 -8.61 -6.74 -1.03
CA PRO A 11 -8.42 -5.52 -1.83
C PRO A 11 -8.85 -5.72 -3.29
N LEU A 12 -9.41 -4.67 -3.90
CA LEU A 12 -9.82 -4.67 -5.32
C LEU A 12 -8.62 -4.58 -6.26
N GLY A 13 -7.54 -3.92 -5.82
CA GLY A 13 -6.29 -3.78 -6.54
C GLY A 13 -5.10 -3.84 -5.59
N LEU A 14 -3.94 -4.18 -6.14
CA LEU A 14 -2.67 -4.20 -5.42
C LEU A 14 -1.59 -3.60 -6.32
N PHE A 15 -0.85 -2.64 -5.79
CA PHE A 15 0.18 -1.92 -6.54
C PHE A 15 1.48 -1.81 -5.74
N ASN A 16 2.56 -1.43 -6.41
CA ASN A 16 3.83 -1.12 -5.79
C ASN A 16 4.30 0.29 -6.21
N ALA A 17 4.25 1.22 -5.26
CA ALA A 17 4.56 2.64 -5.43
C ALA A 17 6.08 2.93 -5.40
N GLY A 18 6.92 1.91 -5.21
CA GLY A 18 8.36 2.08 -5.15
C GLY A 18 8.83 2.57 -3.78
N THR A 19 9.94 3.31 -3.74
CA THR A 19 10.60 3.72 -2.48
C THR A 19 10.61 5.23 -2.34
N PHE A 20 10.28 5.71 -1.15
CA PHE A 20 10.21 7.14 -0.82
C PHE A 20 11.31 7.57 0.15
N THR A 21 11.82 8.79 -0.05
CA THR A 21 12.84 9.45 0.80
C THR A 21 12.25 10.60 1.64
N THR A 22 10.96 10.52 1.98
CA THR A 22 10.24 11.53 2.74
C THR A 22 10.67 11.60 4.22
N THR A 23 10.24 12.65 4.90
CA THR A 23 10.60 12.95 6.30
C THR A 23 9.99 11.97 7.30
N SER A 24 8.76 11.51 7.07
CA SER A 24 8.05 10.59 7.94
C SER A 24 7.40 9.44 7.15
N ILE A 25 7.03 8.37 7.86
CA ILE A 25 6.25 7.27 7.27
C ILE A 25 4.86 7.73 6.82
N ALA A 26 4.26 8.69 7.52
CA ALA A 26 2.98 9.29 7.13
C ALA A 26 3.11 9.99 5.76
N ASP A 27 4.19 10.74 5.54
CA ASP A 27 4.44 11.36 4.24
C ASP A 27 4.69 10.31 3.15
N ALA A 28 5.38 9.21 3.49
CA ALA A 28 5.64 8.12 2.54
C ALA A 28 4.36 7.41 2.08
N VAL A 29 3.45 7.07 3.01
CA VAL A 29 2.18 6.42 2.65
C VAL A 29 1.26 7.39 1.89
N ASN A 30 1.24 8.68 2.24
CA ASN A 30 0.51 9.68 1.47
C ASN A 30 1.03 9.79 0.03
N ALA A 31 2.35 9.78 -0.16
CA ALA A 31 2.96 9.78 -1.48
C ALA A 31 2.63 8.50 -2.26
N ALA A 32 2.66 7.34 -1.61
CA ALA A 32 2.26 6.06 -2.21
C ALA A 32 0.78 6.03 -2.62
N TYR A 33 -0.10 6.70 -1.87
CA TYR A 33 -1.51 6.83 -2.24
C TYR A 33 -1.74 7.81 -3.38
N ALA A 34 -0.86 8.81 -3.55
CA ALA A 34 -0.95 9.76 -4.65
C ALA A 34 -0.41 9.21 -5.96
N ASP A 35 0.58 8.31 -5.91
CA ASP A 35 1.28 7.72 -7.05
C ASP A 35 1.56 6.24 -6.75
N ALA A 36 0.55 5.40 -6.99
CA ALA A 36 0.51 4.02 -6.47
C ALA A 36 1.32 3.00 -7.29
N ASP A 37 1.64 3.32 -8.55
CA ASP A 37 2.26 2.41 -9.51
C ASP A 37 3.55 3.01 -10.08
N GLN A 38 4.70 2.57 -9.55
CA GLN A 38 6.00 3.10 -9.99
C GLN A 38 6.34 2.80 -11.46
N ALA A 39 5.67 1.84 -12.10
CA ALA A 39 5.89 1.52 -13.51
C ALA A 39 5.19 2.53 -14.44
N THR A 40 4.18 3.23 -13.94
CA THR A 40 3.46 4.29 -14.67
C THR A 40 3.42 5.58 -13.85
N PRO A 41 4.50 6.38 -13.85
CA PRO A 41 4.56 7.62 -13.06
C PRO A 41 3.52 8.64 -13.53
N GLY A 42 2.88 9.36 -12.60
CA GLY A 42 1.97 10.44 -12.98
C GLY A 42 0.74 10.65 -12.09
N ALA A 43 0.90 10.70 -10.76
CA ALA A 43 -0.20 11.02 -9.83
C ALA A 43 -1.46 10.13 -10.00
N GLN A 44 -1.21 8.85 -10.26
CA GLN A 44 -2.17 7.77 -10.33
C GLN A 44 -2.54 7.34 -8.91
N GLY A 45 -3.55 8.03 -8.38
CA GLY A 45 -4.03 7.81 -7.02
C GLY A 45 -4.49 6.37 -6.80
N LEU A 46 -4.22 5.84 -5.60
CA LEU A 46 -4.69 4.53 -5.19
C LEU A 46 -6.23 4.51 -5.17
N GLY A 47 -6.82 3.53 -5.85
CA GLY A 47 -8.26 3.33 -5.85
C GLY A 47 -8.80 2.96 -4.47
N ILE A 48 -10.08 3.25 -4.22
CA ILE A 48 -10.75 2.83 -2.98
C ILE A 48 -10.70 1.31 -2.80
N ASN A 49 -10.67 0.84 -1.55
CA ASN A 49 -10.58 -0.58 -1.21
C ASN A 49 -9.39 -1.29 -1.89
N SER A 50 -8.32 -0.58 -2.22
CA SER A 50 -7.10 -1.16 -2.81
C SER A 50 -5.94 -1.12 -1.82
N ALA A 51 -4.87 -1.83 -2.18
CA ALA A 51 -3.67 -1.92 -1.36
C ALA A 51 -2.43 -1.48 -2.14
N VAL A 52 -1.43 -1.01 -1.41
CA VAL A 52 -0.17 -0.53 -2.00
C VAL A 52 1.02 -0.97 -1.16
N PHE A 53 2.04 -1.49 -1.83
CA PHE A 53 3.37 -1.65 -1.26
C PHE A 53 4.19 -0.40 -1.48
N PHE A 54 4.99 -0.04 -0.48
CA PHE A 54 5.95 1.05 -0.60
C PHE A 54 7.15 0.85 0.33
N GLY A 55 8.30 1.36 -0.11
CA GLY A 55 9.54 1.38 0.65
C GLY A 55 9.74 2.71 1.36
N TRP A 56 10.24 2.68 2.59
CA TRP A 56 10.71 3.88 3.30
C TRP A 56 11.85 3.53 4.25
N ARG A 57 12.97 4.29 4.17
CA ARG A 57 14.18 4.10 4.99
C ARG A 57 14.69 2.65 5.05
N GLY A 58 14.73 1.99 3.91
CA GLY A 58 15.21 0.60 3.78
C GLY A 58 14.26 -0.47 4.33
N ARG A 59 13.02 -0.09 4.69
CA ARG A 59 11.95 -0.99 5.11
C ARG A 59 10.85 -1.01 4.06
N GLN A 60 10.11 -2.11 4.01
CA GLN A 60 8.95 -2.27 3.16
C GLN A 60 7.67 -2.25 3.98
N TYR A 61 6.62 -1.70 3.39
CA TYR A 61 5.33 -1.52 4.02
C TYR A 61 4.22 -1.93 3.06
N LEU A 62 3.11 -2.41 3.63
CA LEU A 62 1.84 -2.63 2.96
C LEU A 62 0.82 -1.69 3.59
N SER A 63 0.10 -0.95 2.76
CA SER A 63 -1.08 -0.20 3.20
C SER A 63 -2.35 -0.74 2.54
N ILE A 64 -3.45 -0.77 3.29
CA ILE A 64 -4.78 -1.17 2.79
C ILE A 64 -5.75 -0.02 3.08
N ASN A 65 -6.44 0.42 2.03
CA ASN A 65 -7.42 1.49 2.13
C ASN A 65 -8.82 0.98 2.54
N ASP A 66 -9.51 1.75 3.39
CA ASP A 66 -10.81 1.45 3.99
C ASP A 66 -12.04 1.70 3.10
N GLY A 67 -11.83 2.16 1.86
CA GLY A 67 -12.90 2.48 0.92
C GLY A 67 -13.13 3.98 0.72
N THR A 68 -12.45 4.84 1.48
CA THR A 68 -12.43 6.29 1.25
C THR A 68 -11.18 6.69 0.46
N ALA A 69 -11.31 7.55 -0.56
CA ALA A 69 -10.15 7.97 -1.34
C ALA A 69 -9.12 8.75 -0.48
N GLY A 70 -7.84 8.45 -0.70
CA GLY A 70 -6.72 9.04 0.05
C GLY A 70 -6.43 8.31 1.37
N PHE A 71 -5.24 8.56 1.94
CA PHE A 71 -4.82 7.88 3.16
C PHE A 71 -5.51 8.45 4.39
N GLN A 72 -6.09 7.57 5.22
CA GLN A 72 -6.76 7.94 6.47
C GLN A 72 -6.16 7.19 7.65
N SER A 73 -5.27 7.82 8.42
CA SER A 73 -4.53 7.15 9.49
C SER A 73 -5.38 6.49 10.59
N ASN A 74 -6.64 6.91 10.74
CA ASN A 74 -7.56 6.35 11.74
C ASN A 74 -8.28 5.09 11.26
N ASN A 75 -8.35 4.87 9.94
CA ASN A 75 -9.16 3.81 9.34
C ASN A 75 -8.35 2.89 8.45
N ASP A 76 -7.37 3.41 7.71
CA ASP A 76 -6.48 2.65 6.86
C ASP A 76 -5.44 1.89 7.69
N LEU A 77 -5.04 0.74 7.17
CA LEU A 77 -4.02 -0.09 7.81
C LEU A 77 -2.66 0.15 7.16
N VAL A 78 -1.61 0.35 7.97
CA VAL A 78 -0.21 0.32 7.51
C VAL A 78 0.54 -0.76 8.29
N LEU A 79 1.12 -1.71 7.58
CA LEU A 79 1.90 -2.81 8.13
C LEU A 79 3.35 -2.75 7.65
N TYR A 80 4.29 -2.99 8.56
CA TYR A 80 5.65 -3.33 8.18
C TYR A 80 5.70 -4.75 7.61
N VAL A 81 6.38 -4.93 6.48
CA VAL A 81 6.61 -6.24 5.86
C VAL A 81 8.09 -6.54 5.86
N ASP A 82 8.49 -7.57 6.61
CA ASP A 82 9.89 -7.99 6.68
C ASP A 82 10.30 -8.79 5.44
N ARG A 83 11.51 -8.52 4.93
CA ARG A 83 12.21 -9.32 3.90
C ARG A 83 11.37 -9.72 2.68
N PHE A 84 10.65 -8.77 2.09
CA PHE A 84 9.92 -8.99 0.85
C PHE A 84 10.50 -8.17 -0.31
N THR A 85 10.58 -8.77 -1.49
CA THR A 85 10.90 -8.05 -2.74
C THR A 85 9.69 -8.16 -3.65
N PHE A 86 9.13 -7.01 -4.02
CA PHE A 86 7.93 -6.96 -4.85
C PHE A 86 8.31 -6.63 -6.29
N ALA A 87 7.56 -7.18 -7.25
CA ALA A 87 7.59 -6.69 -8.62
C ALA A 87 7.09 -5.23 -8.67
N ALA A 88 7.54 -4.48 -9.68
CA ALA A 88 7.07 -3.11 -9.88
C ALA A 88 5.64 -3.10 -10.47
N GLY A 89 4.88 -2.07 -10.11
CA GLY A 89 3.57 -1.75 -10.66
C GLY A 89 2.42 -2.62 -10.16
N THR A 90 1.41 -2.85 -11.02
CA THR A 90 0.20 -3.61 -10.70
C THR A 90 0.51 -5.07 -10.40
N LEU A 91 -0.03 -5.60 -9.30
CA LEU A 91 0.18 -6.96 -8.81
C LEU A 91 -1.13 -7.74 -8.75
N ASN A 92 -1.05 -9.06 -8.89
CA ASN A 92 -2.21 -9.93 -8.73
C ASN A 92 -2.54 -10.10 -7.23
N VAL A 93 -3.72 -9.62 -6.81
CA VAL A 93 -4.17 -9.67 -5.41
C VAL A 93 -4.23 -11.10 -4.85
N ASP A 94 -4.65 -12.09 -5.66
CA ASP A 94 -4.75 -13.51 -5.25
C ASP A 94 -3.40 -14.14 -4.89
N SER A 95 -2.28 -13.51 -5.27
CA SER A 95 -0.95 -13.97 -4.89
C SER A 95 -0.57 -13.60 -3.46
N TYR A 96 -1.32 -12.70 -2.81
CA TYR A 96 -0.97 -12.10 -1.51
C TYR A 96 -2.10 -12.16 -0.47
N PHE A 97 -3.37 -12.20 -0.91
CA PHE A 97 -4.54 -12.19 -0.03
C PHE A 97 -5.40 -13.43 -0.32
N ILE A 98 -5.48 -14.34 0.66
CA ILE A 98 -6.15 -15.65 0.60
C ILE A 98 -7.40 -15.76 1.48
#